data_AF-A3U4J5-F1
#
_entry.id   AF-A3U4J5-F1
#
_cell.length_a   1.000
_cell.length_b   1.000
_cell.length_c   1.000
_cell.angle_alpha   90.00
_cell.angle_beta   90.00
_cell.angle_gamma   90.00
#
_symmetry.space_group_name_H-M   'P 1'
#
loop_
_entity.id
_entity.type
_entity.pdbx_description
1 polymer ?
#
loop_
_entity_poly.entity_id
_entity_poly.type
_entity_poly.pdbx_seq_one_letter_code
_entity_poly.pdbx_strand_id
1 'polypeptide(L)'
;MKLDLYTKSILTVIAICLTINVLKDFDIIPKTYAKESLKNEPNLLPNKNYGLIPVNADGTIDVNIKSSSEMDVNITGVSTSDELDVNIDEIGGGYVSHGGPISVEID
;
A
#
# COMPACT_ATOMS: atom_id res chain seq x y z
N MET A 1 -31.90 -25.87 -54.84
CA MET A 1 -31.70 -26.93 -53.83
C MET A 1 -32.63 -26.62 -52.67
N LYS A 2 -33.69 -27.42 -52.47
CA LYS A 2 -34.68 -27.15 -51.42
C LYS A 2 -34.00 -27.45 -50.07
N LEU A 3 -33.57 -26.42 -49.36
CA LEU A 3 -33.01 -26.57 -48.03
C LEU A 3 -34.18 -26.98 -47.13
N ASP A 4 -34.18 -28.24 -46.69
CA ASP A 4 -35.31 -28.83 -46.00
C ASP A 4 -35.67 -27.99 -44.77
N LEU A 5 -36.98 -27.75 -44.58
CA LEU A 5 -37.52 -26.92 -43.50
C LEU A 5 -36.97 -27.34 -42.12
N TYR A 6 -36.66 -28.64 -42.01
CA TYR A 6 -35.99 -29.27 -40.88
C TYR A 6 -34.60 -28.69 -40.60
N THR A 7 -33.72 -28.65 -41.61
CA THR A 7 -32.36 -28.10 -41.48
C THR A 7 -32.40 -26.60 -41.19
N LYS A 8 -33.35 -25.87 -41.78
CA LYS A 8 -33.56 -24.45 -41.48
C LYS A 8 -33.99 -24.23 -40.03
N SER A 9 -34.89 -25.08 -39.52
CA SER A 9 -35.35 -25.02 -38.12
C SER A 9 -34.21 -25.32 -37.14
N ILE A 10 -33.47 -26.42 -37.35
CA ILE A 10 -32.36 -26.82 -36.47
C ILE A 10 -31.25 -25.76 -36.45
N LEU A 11 -30.93 -25.19 -37.61
CA LEU A 11 -29.91 -24.15 -37.74
C LEU A 11 -30.33 -22.86 -37.00
N THR A 12 -31.62 -22.54 -37.03
CA THR A 12 -32.17 -21.39 -36.30
C THR A 12 -32.05 -21.59 -34.80
N VAL A 13 -32.36 -22.79 -34.30
CA VAL A 13 -32.22 -23.11 -32.87
C VAL A 13 -30.77 -23.04 -32.41
N ILE A 14 -29.83 -23.62 -33.17
CA ILE A 14 -28.40 -23.59 -32.85
C ILE A 14 -27.87 -22.14 -32.86
N ALA A 15 -28.27 -21.33 -33.84
CA ALA A 15 -27.89 -19.93 -33.91
C ALA A 15 -28.39 -19.15 -32.68
N ILE A 16 -29.62 -19.38 -32.23
CA ILE A 16 -30.16 -18.74 -31.01
C ILE A 16 -29.35 -19.15 -29.78
N CYS A 17 -29.07 -20.45 -29.59
CA CYS A 17 -28.29 -20.94 -28.45
C CYS A 17 -26.87 -20.34 -28.42
N LEU A 18 -26.20 -20.28 -29.57
CA LEU A 18 -24.87 -19.68 -29.69
C LEU A 18 -24.91 -18.18 -29.41
N THR A 19 -25.93 -17.47 -29.90
CA THR A 19 -26.11 -16.03 -29.64
C THR A 19 -26.25 -15.75 -28.14
N ILE A 20 -27.03 -16.56 -27.42
CA ILE A 20 -27.21 -16.41 -25.97
C ILE A 20 -25.92 -16.72 -25.21
N ASN A 21 -25.16 -17.76 -25.60
CA ASN A 21 -23.88 -18.07 -24.97
C ASN A 21 -22.84 -16.96 -25.19
N VAL A 22 -22.76 -16.43 -26.42
CA VAL A 22 -21.88 -15.29 -26.71
C VAL A 22 -22.27 -14.09 -25.84
N LEU A 23 -23.56 -13.77 -25.68
CA LEU A 23 -24.00 -12.66 -24.83
C LEU A 23 -23.70 -12.85 -23.32
N LYS A 24 -23.55 -14.10 -22.84
CA LYS A 24 -23.15 -14.38 -21.45
C LYS A 24 -21.66 -14.20 -21.23
N ASP A 25 -20.85 -14.59 -22.21
CA ASP A 25 -19.39 -14.50 -22.14
C ASP A 25 -18.86 -13.14 -22.61
N PHE A 26 -19.70 -12.34 -23.27
CA PHE A 26 -19.38 -10.98 -23.66
C PHE A 26 -19.49 -10.06 -22.44
N ASP A 27 -18.38 -9.89 -21.74
CA ASP A 27 -18.18 -8.77 -20.81
C ASP A 27 -18.14 -7.46 -21.65
N ILE A 28 -19.32 -6.94 -22.08
CA ILE A 28 -19.48 -5.64 -22.79
C ILE A 28 -18.81 -4.52 -21.98
N ILE A 29 -18.83 -4.68 -20.66
CA ILE A 29 -18.24 -3.75 -19.71
C ILE A 29 -16.95 -4.40 -19.24
N PRO A 30 -15.76 -3.89 -19.62
CA PRO A 30 -14.53 -4.35 -19.00
C PRO A 30 -14.67 -4.20 -17.48
N LYS A 31 -14.53 -5.31 -16.74
CA LYS A 31 -14.42 -5.28 -15.29
C LYS A 31 -13.08 -4.63 -14.95
N THR A 32 -13.09 -3.30 -14.87
CA THR A 32 -11.99 -2.57 -14.29
C THR A 32 -11.96 -2.91 -12.80
N TYR A 33 -11.01 -3.74 -12.39
CA TYR A 33 -10.61 -3.82 -10.99
C TYR A 33 -10.32 -2.40 -10.52
N ALA A 34 -10.93 -2.00 -9.40
CA ALA A 34 -10.93 -0.64 -8.90
C ALA A 34 -9.51 -0.06 -8.83
N LYS A 35 -9.15 0.76 -9.82
CA LYS A 35 -8.29 1.90 -9.54
C LYS A 35 -9.20 2.91 -8.86
N GLU A 36 -9.26 2.85 -7.54
CA GLU A 36 -9.63 4.03 -6.79
C GLU A 36 -8.60 5.09 -7.21
N SER A 37 -9.06 6.08 -7.96
CA SER A 37 -8.25 7.27 -8.19
C SER A 37 -8.08 7.88 -6.82
N LEU A 38 -6.93 7.62 -6.20
CA LEU A 38 -6.47 8.29 -5.01
C LEU A 38 -6.41 9.77 -5.38
N LYS A 39 -7.53 10.46 -5.18
CA LYS A 39 -7.53 11.90 -5.03
C LYS A 39 -6.62 12.10 -3.84
N ASN A 40 -5.44 12.67 -4.11
CA ASN A 40 -4.46 13.09 -3.12
C ASN A 40 -5.07 14.19 -2.24
N GLU A 41 -6.03 13.80 -1.43
CA GLU A 41 -6.63 14.55 -0.35
C GLU A 41 -6.75 13.49 0.74
N PRO A 42 -5.76 13.37 1.65
CA PRO A 42 -5.93 12.55 2.82
C PRO A 42 -7.15 13.15 3.54
N ASN A 43 -8.30 12.48 3.40
CA ASN A 43 -9.48 12.75 4.19
C ASN A 43 -9.10 12.38 5.61
N LEU A 44 -8.44 13.32 6.28
CA LEU A 44 -8.19 13.35 7.71
C LEU A 44 -9.55 13.49 8.38
N LEU A 45 -10.27 12.36 8.42
CA LEU A 45 -11.42 12.19 9.29
C LEU A 45 -10.94 12.59 10.70
N PRO A 46 -11.61 13.54 11.37
CA PRO A 46 -11.07 14.24 12.54
C PRO A 46 -10.97 13.38 13.83
N ASN A 47 -10.89 12.05 13.72
CA ASN A 47 -10.83 11.15 14.87
C ASN A 47 -10.22 9.77 14.55
N LYS A 48 -9.15 9.71 13.74
CA LYS A 48 -8.34 8.49 13.63
C LYS A 48 -6.88 8.81 13.95
N ASN A 49 -6.32 8.07 14.92
CA ASN A 49 -4.90 8.16 15.32
C ASN A 49 -3.93 7.58 14.27
N TYR A 50 -4.39 7.29 13.06
CA TYR A 50 -3.57 6.76 11.97
C TYR A 50 -4.04 7.34 10.63
N GLY A 51 -3.06 7.69 9.80
CA GLY A 51 -3.26 8.06 8.41
C GLY A 51 -2.84 6.92 7.49
N LEU A 52 -3.45 6.82 6.31
CA LEU A 52 -2.91 6.00 5.24
C LEU A 52 -1.76 6.78 4.60
N ILE A 53 -0.57 6.18 4.58
CA ILE A 53 0.66 6.77 4.03
C ILE A 53 1.11 5.87 2.87
N PRO A 54 1.39 6.42 1.67
CA PRO A 54 1.95 5.63 0.59
C PRO A 54 3.34 5.10 0.98
N VAL A 55 3.63 3.87 0.57
CA VAL A 55 4.92 3.22 0.76
C VAL A 55 5.75 3.29 -0.52
N ASN A 56 7.07 3.35 -0.38
CA ASN A 56 8.00 3.28 -1.49
C ASN A 56 8.02 1.86 -2.10
N ALA A 57 8.58 1.73 -3.31
CA ALA A 57 8.63 0.44 -4.01
C ALA A 57 9.48 -0.64 -3.29
N ASP A 58 10.42 -0.20 -2.45
CA ASP A 58 11.24 -1.05 -1.58
C ASP A 58 10.60 -1.33 -0.21
N GLY A 59 9.39 -0.80 0.04
CA GLY A 59 8.65 -0.96 1.30
C GLY A 59 9.01 0.04 2.39
N THR A 60 9.89 1.01 2.11
CA THR A 60 10.23 2.08 3.08
C THR A 60 9.17 3.19 3.12
N ILE A 61 9.23 4.03 4.16
CA ILE A 61 8.40 5.23 4.30
C ILE A 61 9.34 6.40 4.61
N ASP A 62 9.39 7.39 3.72
CA ASP A 62 10.10 8.63 3.97
C ASP A 62 9.19 9.64 4.67
N VAL A 63 9.56 10.03 5.89
CA VAL A 63 8.79 10.98 6.71
C VAL A 63 9.58 12.26 6.90
N ASN A 64 9.01 13.39 6.48
CA ASN A 64 9.52 14.72 6.81
C ASN A 64 8.58 15.39 7.81
N ILE A 65 9.02 15.50 9.06
CA ILE A 65 8.22 16.05 10.15
C ILE A 65 8.49 17.54 10.27
N LYS A 66 7.51 18.36 9.91
CA LYS A 66 7.51 19.81 10.16
C LYS A 66 6.60 20.10 11.35
N SER A 67 7.17 20.06 12.55
CA SER A 67 6.45 20.41 13.78
C SER A 67 6.78 21.85 14.20
N SER A 68 5.78 22.60 14.67
CA SER A 68 5.97 23.92 15.29
C SER A 68 6.34 23.84 16.77
N SER A 69 6.32 22.64 17.35
CA SER A 69 6.65 22.35 18.75
C SER A 69 7.51 21.10 18.86
N GLU A 70 8.09 20.88 20.04
CA GLU A 70 8.84 19.67 20.36
C GLU A 70 7.98 18.41 20.17
N MET A 71 8.60 17.34 19.64
CA MET A 71 7.96 16.06 19.37
C MET A 71 8.74 14.96 20.08
N ASP A 72 8.02 14.18 20.90
CA ASP A 72 8.57 12.98 21.52
C ASP A 72 8.58 11.83 20.49
N VAL A 73 9.73 11.17 20.37
CA VAL A 73 9.96 10.09 19.40
C VAL A 73 10.67 8.94 20.10
N ASN A 74 10.06 7.76 20.05
CA ASN A 74 10.69 6.53 20.51
C ASN A 74 11.35 5.82 19.31
N ILE A 75 12.65 5.59 19.40
CA ILE A 75 13.47 5.00 18.34
C ILE A 75 13.99 3.65 18.81
N THR A 76 13.75 2.59 18.04
CA THR A 76 14.22 1.24 18.37
C THR A 76 15.61 0.94 17.79
N GLY A 77 16.04 1.65 16.76
CA GLY A 77 17.35 1.47 16.13
C GLY A 77 17.69 2.62 15.20
N VAL A 78 18.99 2.93 15.05
CA VAL A 78 19.50 4.02 14.21
C VAL A 78 20.70 3.54 13.41
N SER A 79 20.65 3.66 12.08
CA SER A 79 21.80 3.40 11.21
C SER A 79 22.12 4.67 10.44
N THR A 80 23.30 5.23 10.67
CA THR A 80 23.80 6.45 10.02
C THR A 80 25.19 6.20 9.43
N SER A 81 25.52 6.86 8.33
CA SER A 81 26.86 6.81 7.74
C SER A 81 27.88 7.65 8.51
N ASP A 82 27.39 8.72 9.14
CA ASP A 82 28.21 9.73 9.81
C ASP A 82 28.01 9.66 11.33
N GLU A 83 28.91 10.28 12.10
CA GLU A 83 28.82 10.35 13.56
C GLU A 83 27.53 11.06 14.00
N LEU A 84 26.78 10.44 14.92
CA LEU A 84 25.58 11.01 15.51
C LEU A 84 25.93 11.69 16.84
N ASP A 85 25.77 13.00 16.88
CA ASP A 85 25.91 13.78 18.12
C ASP A 85 24.67 13.58 19.00
N VAL A 86 24.86 13.11 20.24
CA VAL A 86 23.79 12.81 21.20
C VAL A 86 24.03 13.51 22.53
N ASN A 87 23.03 14.29 22.97
CA ASN A 87 23.02 14.87 24.30
C ASN A 87 22.29 13.92 25.24
N ILE A 88 23.01 13.34 26.20
CA ILE A 88 22.46 12.36 27.15
C ILE A 88 22.27 13.05 28.49
N ASP A 89 21.03 13.05 29.00
CA ASP A 89 20.70 13.60 30.33
C ASP A 89 20.94 12.57 31.46
N GLU A 90 20.55 11.31 31.25
CA GLU A 90 20.72 10.23 32.22
C GLU A 90 21.06 8.90 31.53
N ILE A 91 21.95 8.12 32.15
CA ILE A 91 22.30 6.76 31.72
C ILE A 91 21.91 5.79 32.85
N GLY A 92 21.03 4.85 32.55
CA GLY A 92 20.65 3.80 33.48
C GLY A 92 21.78 2.77 33.67
N GLY A 93 22.36 2.71 34.87
CA GLY A 93 23.39 1.73 35.21
C GLY A 93 24.01 1.99 36.59
N GLY A 94 24.57 0.96 37.22
CA GLY A 94 25.13 1.09 38.57
C GLY A 94 26.35 2.00 38.66
N TYR A 95 27.21 2.01 37.64
CA TYR A 95 28.43 2.84 37.57
C TYR A 95 28.86 3.06 36.11
N VAL A 96 29.33 4.26 35.78
CA VAL A 96 30.09 4.56 34.55
C VAL A 96 31.56 4.56 34.92
N SER A 97 32.33 3.60 34.42
CA SER A 97 33.67 3.33 34.96
C SER A 97 34.81 4.06 34.27
N HIS A 98 34.62 4.64 33.07
CA HIS A 98 35.71 5.25 32.29
C HIS A 98 35.22 6.41 31.40
N GLY A 99 36.02 7.48 31.30
CA GLY A 99 35.80 8.64 30.42
C GLY A 99 36.27 8.43 28.98
N GLY A 100 36.08 7.22 28.44
CA GLY A 100 36.28 6.90 27.04
C GLY A 100 34.99 7.07 26.22
N PRO A 101 35.03 6.91 24.89
CA PRO A 101 33.84 6.90 24.06
C PRO A 101 32.82 5.87 24.59
N ILE A 102 31.58 6.30 24.82
CA ILE A 102 30.49 5.41 25.21
C ILE A 102 30.18 4.54 23.98
N SER A 103 30.40 3.22 24.10
CA SER A 103 30.02 2.29 23.04
C SER A 103 28.51 2.16 23.05
N VAL A 104 27.87 2.75 22.03
CA VAL A 104 26.46 2.55 21.75
C VAL A 104 26.38 1.35 20.82
N GLU A 105 25.89 0.22 21.33
CA GLU A 105 25.61 -0.95 20.53
C GLU A 105 24.22 -0.77 19.90
N ILE A 106 24.16 -0.87 18.58
CA ILE A 106 22.92 -0.79 17.82
C ILE A 106 22.76 -2.17 17.16
N ASP A 107 21.82 -2.96 17.65
CA ASP A 107 21.39 -4.23 17.05
C ASP A 107 20.62 -4.02 15.74
#